data_AF-A0A100WR31-F1
#
_entry.id   AF-A0A100WR31-F1
#
_cell.length_a   1.000
_cell.length_b   1.000
_cell.length_c   1.000
_cell.angle_alpha   90.00
_cell.angle_beta   90.00
_cell.angle_gamma   90.00
#
_symmetry.space_group_name_H-M   'P 1'
#
loop_
_entity.id
_entity.type
_entity.pdbx_description
1 polymer ?
#
loop_
_entity_poly.entity_id
_entity_poly.type
_entity_poly.pdbx_seq_one_letter_code
_entity_poly.pdbx_strand_id
1 'polypeptide(L)'
;MQTTQGFATHVNLTPAALSGVTEAELAAEIVDVARFSRARDMANRADRMVAERVADGDNEAECRTTLHRVNHLPTHAQVDESYAAHYQSERDT
;
A
#
# COMPACT_ATOMS: atom_id res chain seq x y z
N MET A 1 4.66 -6.69 9.48
CA MET A 1 5.11 -7.15 8.14
C MET A 1 6.61 -6.87 8.07
N GLN A 2 7.45 -7.90 7.88
CA GLN A 2 8.90 -7.71 7.85
C GLN A 2 9.34 -7.39 6.41
N THR A 3 9.84 -6.17 6.20
CA THR A 3 10.29 -5.69 4.89
C THR A 3 11.82 -5.65 4.84
N THR A 4 12.40 -6.11 3.73
CA THR A 4 13.85 -5.97 3.44
C THR A 4 13.98 -5.20 2.13
N GLN A 5 14.68 -4.06 2.15
CA GLN A 5 14.85 -3.17 0.98
C GLN A 5 13.53 -2.77 0.29
N GLY A 6 12.44 -2.67 1.04
CA GLY A 6 11.12 -2.33 0.48
C GLY A 6 10.34 -3.52 -0.11
N PHE A 7 10.89 -4.73 -0.07
CA PHE A 7 10.19 -5.96 -0.45
C PHE A 7 9.60 -6.65 0.78
N ALA A 8 8.34 -7.06 0.70
CA ALA A 8 7.76 -7.97 1.67
C ALA A 8 8.47 -9.32 1.54
N THR A 9 9.16 -9.75 2.59
CA THR A 9 9.93 -11.02 2.58
C THR A 9 9.16 -12.17 3.22
N HIS A 10 8.07 -11.85 3.91
CA HIS A 10 7.24 -12.81 4.64
C HIS A 10 5.77 -12.47 4.44
N VAL A 11 5.00 -13.47 4.02
CA VAL A 11 3.54 -13.42 3.94
C VAL A 11 3.01 -14.41 4.97
N ASN A 12 2.25 -13.91 5.95
CA ASN A 12 1.59 -14.76 6.92
C ASN A 12 0.21 -15.14 6.37
N LEU A 13 0.01 -16.43 6.11
CA LEU A 13 -1.28 -16.97 5.72
C LEU A 13 -1.99 -17.50 6.97
N THR A 14 -3.27 -17.17 7.11
CA THR A 14 -4.11 -17.85 8.10
C THR A 14 -4.48 -19.24 7.57
N PRO A 15 -4.67 -20.25 8.42
CA PRO A 15 -5.10 -21.58 7.97
C PRO A 15 -6.41 -21.56 7.15
N ALA A 16 -7.29 -20.60 7.45
CA ALA A 16 -8.53 -20.39 6.70
C ALA A 16 -8.29 -19.95 5.26
N ALA A 17 -7.21 -19.21 4.98
CA ALA A 17 -6.84 -18.78 3.62
C ALA A 17 -6.40 -19.94 2.71
N LEU A 18 -6.16 -21.14 3.28
CA LEU A 18 -5.81 -22.35 2.52
C LEU A 18 -7.02 -23.26 2.25
N SER A 19 -8.19 -22.92 2.82
CA SER A 19 -9.38 -23.77 2.77
C SER A 19 -10.36 -23.24 1.74
N GLY A 20 -10.71 -24.06 0.74
CA GLY A 20 -11.76 -23.73 -0.23
C GLY A 20 -11.36 -22.82 -1.38
N VAL A 21 -10.06 -22.57 -1.58
CA VAL A 21 -9.49 -21.82 -2.70
C VAL A 21 -8.43 -22.65 -3.43
N THR A 22 -8.37 -22.52 -4.73
CA THR A 22 -7.36 -23.13 -5.60
C THR A 22 -6.00 -22.43 -5.43
N GLU A 23 -4.94 -23.10 -5.87
CA GLU A 23 -3.59 -22.49 -5.89
C GLU A 23 -3.55 -21.20 -6.71
N ALA A 24 -4.30 -21.14 -7.81
CA ALA A 24 -4.37 -19.96 -8.67
C ALA A 24 -5.06 -18.77 -7.96
N GLU A 25 -6.15 -19.02 -7.25
CA GLU A 25 -6.86 -18.01 -6.45
C GLU A 25 -5.98 -17.53 -5.29
N LEU A 26 -5.33 -18.45 -4.57
CA LEU A 26 -4.39 -18.08 -3.50
C LEU A 26 -3.22 -17.24 -4.02
N ALA A 27 -2.68 -17.56 -5.20
CA ALA A 27 -1.61 -16.79 -5.82
C ALA A 27 -2.06 -15.37 -6.19
N ALA A 28 -3.28 -15.21 -6.70
CA ALA A 28 -3.87 -13.90 -7.01
C ALA A 28 -3.98 -13.04 -5.74
N GLU A 29 -4.56 -13.60 -4.68
CA GLU A 29 -4.70 -12.95 -3.37
C GLU A 29 -3.36 -12.48 -2.78
N ILE A 30 -2.33 -13.31 -2.88
CA ILE A 30 -0.99 -12.95 -2.40
C ILE A 30 -0.43 -11.76 -3.19
N VAL A 31 -0.63 -11.73 -4.51
CA VAL A 31 -0.19 -10.62 -5.37
C VAL A 31 -0.95 -9.34 -5.04
N ASP A 32 -2.26 -9.41 -4.81
CA ASP A 32 -3.07 -8.25 -4.47
C ASP A 32 -2.68 -7.68 -3.10
N VAL A 33 -2.52 -8.53 -2.08
CA VAL A 33 -2.00 -8.10 -0.76
C VAL A 33 -0.62 -7.45 -0.89
N ALA A 34 0.27 -8.01 -1.71
CA ALA A 34 1.59 -7.44 -1.96
C ALA A 34 1.51 -6.07 -2.66
N ARG A 35 0.60 -5.90 -3.62
CA ARG A 35 0.34 -4.64 -4.32
C ARG A 35 -0.10 -3.55 -3.36
N PHE A 36 -1.09 -3.81 -2.49
CA PHE A 36 -1.54 -2.82 -1.51
C PHE A 36 -0.47 -2.52 -0.46
N SER A 37 0.31 -3.51 -0.05
CA SER A 37 1.43 -3.32 0.88
C SER A 37 2.49 -2.39 0.30
N ARG A 38 2.82 -2.55 -0.98
CA ARG A 38 3.72 -1.63 -1.71
C ARG A 38 3.13 -0.21 -1.77
N ALA A 39 1.84 -0.08 -2.04
CA ALA A 39 1.18 1.22 -2.08
C ALA A 39 1.24 1.94 -0.71
N ARG A 40 1.02 1.21 0.39
CA ARG A 40 1.19 1.73 1.76
C ARG A 40 2.62 2.15 2.05
N ASP A 41 3.62 1.38 1.63
CA ASP A 41 5.03 1.75 1.80
C ASP A 41 5.39 3.04 1.05
N MET A 42 4.88 3.21 -0.18
CA MET A 42 5.06 4.45 -0.93
C MET A 42 4.41 5.66 -0.24
N ALA A 43 3.21 5.50 0.33
CA ALA A 43 2.56 6.54 1.11
C ALA A 43 3.37 6.91 2.38
N ASN A 44 3.83 5.90 3.14
CA ASN A 44 4.71 6.11 4.31
C ASN A 44 6.03 6.79 3.94
N ARG A 45 6.57 6.50 2.76
CA ARG A 45 7.80 7.15 2.27
C ARG A 45 7.53 8.61 1.88
N ALA A 46 6.39 8.91 1.26
CA ALA A 46 5.99 10.29 0.98
C ALA A 46 5.89 11.10 2.28
N ASP A 47 5.26 10.56 3.32
CA ASP A 47 5.15 11.22 4.62
C ASP A 47 6.52 11.49 5.26
N ARG A 48 7.46 10.53 5.18
CA ARG A 48 8.84 10.74 5.63
C ARG A 48 9.54 11.84 4.85
N MET A 49 9.40 11.87 3.52
CA MET A 49 9.98 12.93 2.70
C MET A 49 9.40 14.31 3.02
N VAL A 50 8.10 14.40 3.33
CA VAL A 50 7.49 15.65 3.81
C VAL A 50 8.10 16.07 5.14
N ALA A 51 8.20 15.15 6.11
CA ALA A 51 8.75 15.44 7.42
C ALA A 51 10.22 15.93 7.35
N GLU A 52 11.04 15.29 6.53
CA GLU A 52 12.42 15.71 6.28
C GLU A 52 12.48 17.13 5.70
N ARG A 53 11.66 17.43 4.69
CA ARG A 53 11.61 18.74 4.05
C ARG A 53 11.14 19.86 4.98
N VAL A 54 10.11 19.59 5.78
CA VAL A 54 9.61 20.55 6.77
C VAL A 54 10.66 20.81 7.85
N ALA A 55 11.42 19.79 8.26
CA ALA A 55 12.53 19.96 9.20
C ALA A 55 13.65 20.85 8.61
N ASP A 56 13.85 20.80 7.30
CA ASP A 56 14.78 21.67 6.57
C ASP A 56 14.23 23.10 6.31
N GLY A 57 12.99 23.38 6.73
CA GLY A 57 12.35 24.69 6.62
C GLY A 57 11.48 24.89 5.37
N ASP A 58 11.26 23.84 4.56
CA ASP A 58 10.38 23.90 3.39
C ASP A 58 8.90 23.95 3.79
N ASN A 59 8.05 24.43 2.88
CA ASN A 59 6.60 24.48 3.08
C ASN A 59 5.98 23.07 2.96
N GLU A 60 5.27 22.63 4.01
CA GLU A 60 4.62 21.31 4.04
C GLU A 60 3.60 21.13 2.90
N ALA A 61 2.73 22.12 2.67
CA ALA A 61 1.66 22.02 1.69
C ALA A 61 2.19 21.93 0.25
N GLU A 62 3.27 22.64 -0.05
CA GLU A 62 3.97 22.57 -1.34
C GLU A 62 4.65 21.21 -1.52
N CYS A 63 5.30 20.69 -0.48
CA CYS A 63 5.91 19.36 -0.50
C CYS A 63 4.87 18.26 -0.76
N ARG A 64 3.74 18.30 -0.05
CA ARG A 64 2.64 17.34 -0.23
C ARG A 64 2.04 17.43 -1.63
N THR A 65 1.84 18.65 -2.14
CA THR A 65 1.38 18.86 -3.52
C THR A 65 2.36 18.25 -4.52
N THR A 66 3.65 18.47 -4.34
CA THR A 66 4.68 17.94 -5.24
C THR A 66 4.72 16.41 -5.20
N LEU A 67 4.68 15.80 -4.02
CA LEU A 67 4.75 14.35 -3.88
C LEU A 67 3.51 13.64 -4.41
N HIS A 68 2.30 14.12 -4.07
CA HIS A 68 1.07 13.43 -4.42
C HIS A 68 0.52 13.82 -5.79
N ARG A 69 0.59 15.10 -6.17
CA ARG A 69 0.01 15.59 -7.42
C ARG A 69 0.99 15.50 -8.59
N VAL A 70 2.26 15.85 -8.38
CA VAL A 70 3.27 15.90 -9.45
C VAL A 70 3.98 14.55 -9.59
N ASN A 71 4.45 13.97 -8.49
CA ASN A 71 5.17 12.69 -8.50
C ASN A 71 4.23 11.48 -8.39
N HIS A 72 2.92 11.71 -8.31
CA HIS A 72 1.88 10.67 -8.27
C HIS A 72 2.07 9.62 -7.17
N LEU A 73 2.70 9.99 -6.05
CA LEU A 73 2.76 9.10 -4.89
C LEU A 73 1.38 9.02 -4.24
N PRO A 74 0.89 7.81 -3.92
CA PRO A 74 -0.43 7.66 -3.33
C PRO A 74 -0.47 8.28 -1.93
N THR A 75 -1.64 8.82 -1.58
CA THR A 75 -1.97 9.16 -0.19
C THR A 75 -2.50 7.93 0.54
N HIS A 76 -2.42 7.91 1.87
CA HIS A 76 -3.02 6.84 2.68
C HIS A 76 -4.50 6.61 2.37
N ALA A 77 -5.28 7.70 2.22
CA ALA A 77 -6.69 7.63 1.88
C ALA A 77 -6.94 6.92 0.54
N GLN A 78 -6.13 7.22 -0.48
CA GLN A 78 -6.24 6.56 -1.79
C GLN A 78 -5.90 5.07 -1.73
N VAL A 79 -4.94 4.68 -0.88
CA VAL A 79 -4.60 3.27 -0.69
C VAL A 79 -5.74 2.53 0.02
N ASP A 80 -6.31 3.12 1.06
CA ASP A 80 -7.41 2.50 1.80
C ASP A 80 -8.70 2.43 0.98
N GLU A 81 -9.00 3.45 0.16
CA GLU A 81 -10.11 3.43 -0.81
C GLU A 81 -9.92 2.33 -1.86
N SER A 82 -8.70 2.21 -2.42
CA SER A 82 -8.40 1.16 -3.39
C SER A 82 -8.51 -0.25 -2.79
N TYR A 83 -8.06 -0.42 -1.54
CA TYR A 83 -8.16 -1.68 -0.80
C TYR A 83 -9.63 -2.04 -0.53
N ALA A 84 -10.42 -1.08 -0.05
CA ALA A 84 -11.84 -1.29 0.23
C ALA A 84 -12.62 -1.63 -1.04
N ALA A 85 -12.40 -0.90 -2.14
CA ALA A 85 -13.07 -1.13 -3.42
C ALA A 85 -12.79 -2.54 -3.98
N HIS A 86 -11.53 -3.01 -3.90
CA HIS A 86 -11.14 -4.33 -4.38
C HIS A 86 -11.90 -5.44 -3.63
N TYR A 87 -11.84 -5.45 -2.29
CA TYR A 87 -12.48 -6.48 -1.48
C TYR A 87 -14.01 -6.30 -1.28
N GLN A 88 -14.57 -5.12 -1.56
CA GLN A 88 -16.04 -4.97 -1.69
C GLN A 88 -16.54 -5.52 -3.02
N SER A 89 -15.82 -5.29 -4.11
CA SER A 89 -16.22 -5.81 -5.43
C SER A 89 -16.26 -7.35 -5.47
N GLU A 90 -15.41 -8.01 -4.69
CA GLU A 90 -15.39 -9.47 -4.51
C GLU A 90 -16.51 -10.01 -3.62
N ARG A 91 -17.17 -9.16 -2.82
CA ARG A 91 -18.32 -9.56 -1.99
C ARG A 91 -19.66 -9.44 -2.71
N ASP A 92 -19.72 -8.59 -3.72
CA ASP A 92 -20.92 -8.31 -4.51
C ASP A 92 -20.99 -9.12 -5.81
N THR A 93 -19.98 -9.96 -6.08
CA THR A 93 -19.93 -10.91 -7.21
C THR A 93 -20.11 -12.36 -6.76
#